data_AF-A0A1L9RXF8-F1
#
_entry.id   AF-A0A1L9RXF8-F1
#
_cell.length_a   1.000
_cell.length_b   1.000
_cell.length_c   1.000
_cell.angle_alpha   90.00
_cell.angle_beta   90.00
_cell.angle_gamma   90.00
#
_symmetry.space_group_name_H-M   'P 1'
#
loop_
_entity.id
_entity.type
_entity.pdbx_description
1 polymer ?
#
loop_
_entity_poly.entity_id
_entity_poly.type
_entity_poly.pdbx_seq_one_letter_code
_entity_poly.pdbx_strand_id
1 'polypeptide(L)'
;MHLPIPSILLFFSAVLAEECYTRSYGSNCATKDEVQTVKDLYCQYHYSHPTLDFLEFHVGDQGKQNVYVGQIGEFESKEGCDGAFENIIRCHGQRNGGSWTYQGVSLNVNYCDW
;
A
#
# COMPACT_ATOMS: atom_id res chain seq x y z
N MET A 1 17.42 49.80 -20.23
CA MET A 1 18.09 48.71 -19.49
C MET A 1 17.06 47.61 -19.29
N HIS A 2 17.17 46.50 -20.02
CA HIS A 2 16.26 45.35 -19.90
C HIS A 2 16.99 44.23 -19.14
N LEU A 3 16.44 43.83 -18.00
CA LEU A 3 16.91 42.67 -17.23
C LEU A 3 16.16 41.42 -17.72
N PRO A 4 16.85 40.33 -18.08
CA PRO A 4 16.19 39.09 -18.43
C PRO A 4 15.69 38.38 -17.16
N ILE A 5 14.41 38.00 -17.16
CA ILE A 5 13.79 37.21 -16.10
C ILE A 5 14.27 35.76 -16.28
N PRO A 6 14.95 35.14 -15.30
CA PRO A 6 15.31 33.74 -15.39
C PRO A 6 14.07 32.89 -15.07
N SER A 7 13.57 32.17 -16.08
CA SER A 7 12.52 31.17 -15.91
C SER A 7 13.05 30.00 -15.08
N ILE A 8 12.72 29.97 -13.79
CA ILE A 8 12.96 28.83 -12.92
C ILE A 8 11.92 27.76 -13.27
N LEU A 9 12.33 26.71 -13.97
CA LEU A 9 11.55 25.49 -14.16
C LEU A 9 11.47 24.74 -12.83
N LEU A 10 10.37 24.91 -12.11
CA LEU A 10 10.05 24.09 -10.93
C LEU A 10 9.51 22.75 -11.41
N PHE A 11 10.37 21.72 -11.40
CA PHE A 11 9.93 20.34 -11.50
C PHE A 11 9.29 19.93 -10.17
N PHE A 12 7.98 20.11 -10.04
CA PHE A 12 7.23 19.47 -8.96
C PHE A 12 7.10 17.98 -9.31
N SER A 13 8.02 17.16 -8.78
CA SER A 13 7.81 15.72 -8.77
C SER A 13 6.57 15.44 -7.94
N ALA A 14 5.52 14.86 -8.55
CA ALA A 14 4.42 14.28 -7.81
C ALA A 14 5.01 13.14 -6.97
N VAL A 15 5.27 13.42 -5.69
CA VAL A 15 5.66 12.40 -4.73
C VAL A 15 4.41 11.57 -4.50
N LEU A 16 4.36 10.38 -5.09
CA LEU A 16 3.50 9.32 -4.56
C LEU A 16 4.02 9.08 -3.13
N ALA A 17 3.19 9.35 -2.14
CA ALA A 17 3.52 9.05 -0.75
C ALA A 17 3.36 7.53 -0.55
N GLU A 18 4.36 6.80 -1.01
CA GLU A 18 4.61 5.43 -0.60
C GLU A 18 5.43 5.50 0.70
N GLU A 19 4.83 5.05 1.79
CA GLU A 19 5.50 5.03 3.09
C GLU A 19 5.57 3.59 3.59
N CYS A 20 6.78 3.01 3.58
CA CYS A 20 7.01 1.77 4.28
C CYS A 20 6.92 2.02 5.79
N TYR A 21 6.01 1.34 6.48
CA TYR A 21 5.85 1.49 7.93
C TYR A 21 7.16 1.20 8.65
N THR A 22 7.47 1.93 9.71
CA THR A 22 8.60 1.55 10.56
C THR A 22 8.44 0.12 11.05
N ARG A 23 9.54 -0.60 11.22
CA ARG A 23 9.54 -1.96 11.79
C ARG A 23 9.07 -1.86 13.24
N SER A 24 7.77 -1.99 13.49
CA SER A 24 7.19 -2.04 14.83
C SER A 24 7.17 -3.50 15.33
N TYR A 25 6.78 -3.70 16.59
CA TYR A 25 6.86 -4.95 17.37
C TYR A 25 6.08 -6.16 16.82
N GLY A 26 5.57 -6.10 15.59
CA GLY A 26 4.84 -7.20 14.99
C GLY A 26 5.70 -8.46 14.80
N SER A 27 5.11 -9.61 15.11
CA SER A 27 5.69 -10.95 14.93
C SER A 27 4.91 -11.74 13.88
N ASN A 28 5.42 -12.91 13.48
CA ASN A 28 4.75 -13.82 12.53
C ASN A 28 4.35 -13.17 11.20
N CYS A 29 5.28 -12.48 10.56
CA CYS A 29 5.01 -11.84 9.27
C CYS A 29 4.76 -12.88 8.17
N ALA A 30 3.74 -12.62 7.35
CA ALA A 30 3.48 -13.33 6.11
C ALA A 30 4.68 -13.21 5.15
N THR A 31 4.94 -14.28 4.41
CA THR A 31 5.89 -14.30 3.30
C THR A 31 5.43 -13.37 2.17
N LYS A 32 6.35 -12.99 1.29
CA LYS A 32 6.04 -12.10 0.17
C LYS A 32 4.98 -12.71 -0.76
N ASP A 33 4.96 -14.03 -0.92
CA ASP A 33 4.03 -14.74 -1.81
C ASP A 33 2.63 -14.83 -1.20
N GLU A 34 2.52 -14.98 0.13
CA GLU A 34 1.25 -14.88 0.85
C GLU A 34 0.68 -13.46 0.75
N VAL A 35 1.50 -12.42 0.90
CA VAL A 35 1.07 -11.03 0.71
C VAL A 35 0.61 -10.78 -0.74
N GLN A 36 1.26 -11.39 -1.74
CA GLN A 36 0.80 -11.33 -3.14
C GLN A 36 -0.55 -12.03 -3.33
N THR A 37 -0.78 -13.15 -2.65
CA THR A 37 -2.08 -13.83 -2.65
C THR A 37 -3.17 -12.93 -2.05
N VAL A 38 -2.85 -12.24 -0.94
CA VAL A 38 -3.77 -11.28 -0.32
C VAL A 38 -4.03 -10.07 -1.23
N LYS A 39 -3.03 -9.56 -1.96
CA LYS A 39 -3.22 -8.54 -3.00
C LYS A 39 -4.30 -8.99 -3.98
N ASP A 40 -4.13 -10.17 -4.57
CA ASP A 40 -5.01 -10.64 -5.64
C ASP A 40 -6.45 -10.79 -5.14
N LEU A 41 -6.64 -11.37 -3.95
CA LEU A 41 -7.95 -11.50 -3.31
C LEU A 41 -8.56 -10.14 -2.97
N TYR A 42 -7.80 -9.28 -2.27
CA TYR A 42 -8.29 -7.99 -1.84
C TYR A 42 -8.69 -7.13 -3.04
N CYS A 43 -7.82 -6.97 -4.03
CA CYS A 43 -8.11 -6.15 -5.19
C CYS A 43 -9.20 -6.76 -6.08
N GLN A 44 -9.40 -8.09 -6.09
CA GLN A 44 -10.53 -8.71 -6.79
C GLN A 44 -11.88 -8.34 -6.18
N TYR A 45 -11.99 -8.28 -4.85
CA TYR A 45 -13.28 -8.16 -4.16
C TYR A 45 -13.55 -6.77 -3.56
N HIS A 46 -12.51 -5.97 -3.31
CA HIS A 46 -12.60 -4.79 -2.46
C HIS A 46 -12.17 -3.47 -3.09
N TYR A 47 -11.55 -3.47 -4.29
CA TYR A 47 -10.96 -2.26 -4.88
C TYR A 47 -11.93 -1.07 -4.97
N SER A 48 -13.19 -1.30 -5.31
CA SER A 48 -14.21 -0.26 -5.49
C SER A 48 -15.00 0.06 -4.22
N HIS A 49 -14.57 -0.40 -3.04
CA HIS A 49 -15.23 -0.03 -1.79
C HIS A 49 -14.77 1.36 -1.32
N PRO A 50 -15.67 2.27 -0.92
CA PRO A 50 -15.32 3.64 -0.56
C PRO A 50 -14.50 3.76 0.71
N THR A 51 -14.70 2.84 1.65
CA THR A 51 -13.93 2.76 2.88
C THR A 51 -14.06 1.35 3.42
N LEU A 52 -12.95 0.77 3.83
CA LEU A 52 -12.88 -0.49 4.54
C LEU A 52 -11.94 -0.32 5.74
N ASP A 53 -12.41 -0.71 6.90
CA ASP A 53 -11.54 -0.96 8.05
C ASP A 53 -10.52 -2.05 7.71
N PHE A 54 -9.55 -2.27 8.59
CA PHE A 54 -8.55 -3.33 8.39
C PHE A 54 -9.20 -4.71 8.37
N LEU A 55 -9.33 -5.27 7.17
CA LEU A 55 -9.71 -6.66 6.96
C LEU A 55 -8.52 -7.56 7.25
N GLU A 56 -8.76 -8.62 8.01
CA GLU A 56 -7.77 -9.63 8.37
C GLU A 56 -7.81 -10.80 7.39
N PHE A 57 -6.66 -11.14 6.82
CA PHE A 57 -6.46 -12.27 5.94
C PHE A 57 -5.54 -13.29 6.61
N HIS A 58 -6.09 -14.44 6.99
CA HIS A 58 -5.33 -15.55 7.53
C HIS A 58 -4.57 -16.26 6.41
N VAL A 59 -3.25 -16.33 6.53
CA VAL A 59 -2.32 -16.94 5.56
C VAL A 59 -1.34 -17.90 6.24
N GLY A 60 -0.64 -18.67 5.41
CA GLY A 60 0.35 -19.66 5.84
C GLY A 60 -0.25 -20.95 6.41
N ASP A 61 0.65 -21.88 6.76
CA ASP A 61 0.28 -23.18 7.29
C ASP A 61 -0.53 -23.03 8.58
N GLN A 62 -1.78 -23.50 8.53
CA GLN A 62 -2.77 -23.41 9.61
C GLN A 62 -3.29 -21.99 9.93
N GLY A 63 -3.10 -21.00 9.04
CA GLY A 63 -3.63 -19.65 9.22
C GLY A 63 -3.00 -18.89 10.41
N LYS A 64 -1.72 -19.15 10.68
CA LYS A 64 -0.99 -18.60 11.82
C LYS A 64 -0.34 -17.24 11.55
N GLN A 65 -0.42 -16.75 10.33
CA GLN A 65 0.08 -15.43 9.95
C GLN A 65 -1.10 -14.62 9.42
N ASN A 66 -1.09 -13.33 9.70
CA ASN A 66 -2.14 -12.43 9.23
C ASN A 66 -1.57 -11.32 8.38
N VAL A 67 -2.34 -10.96 7.35
CA VAL A 67 -2.15 -9.70 6.62
C VAL A 67 -3.38 -8.84 6.87
N TYR A 68 -3.16 -7.60 7.28
CA TYR A 68 -4.25 -6.64 7.51
C TYR A 68 -4.25 -5.62 6.38
N VAL A 69 -5.41 -5.39 5.78
CA VAL A 69 -5.57 -4.45 4.66
C VAL A 69 -6.72 -3.49 4.94
N GLY A 70 -6.44 -2.20 4.93
CA GLY A 70 -7.44 -1.14 5.09
C GLY A 70 -7.38 -0.14 3.95
N GLN A 71 -8.52 0.48 3.64
CA GLN A 71 -8.65 1.41 2.52
C GLN A 71 -9.58 2.58 2.84
N ILE A 72 -9.21 3.75 2.33
CA ILE A 72 -10.06 4.94 2.25
C ILE A 72 -10.07 5.40 0.79
N GLY A 73 -11.23 5.76 0.25
CA GLY A 73 -11.41 6.08 -1.18
C GLY A 73 -11.55 4.84 -2.04
N GLU A 74 -12.12 4.99 -3.24
CA GLU A 74 -12.33 3.90 -4.20
C GLU A 74 -11.24 3.89 -5.26
N PHE A 75 -10.70 2.71 -5.56
CA PHE A 75 -9.91 2.55 -6.78
C PHE A 75 -10.85 2.49 -7.98
N GLU A 76 -10.47 3.14 -9.08
CA GLU A 76 -11.23 3.10 -10.33
C GLU A 76 -11.23 1.71 -10.98
N SER A 77 -10.20 0.90 -10.71
CA SER A 77 -10.08 -0.45 -11.24
C SER A 77 -9.28 -1.38 -10.32
N LYS A 78 -9.43 -2.70 -10.54
CA LYS A 78 -8.62 -3.71 -9.88
C LYS A 78 -7.13 -3.48 -10.13
N GLU A 79 -6.74 -3.13 -11.35
CA GLU A 79 -5.35 -2.88 -11.74
C GLU A 79 -4.75 -1.68 -10.99
N GLY A 80 -5.57 -0.64 -10.73
CA GLY A 80 -5.16 0.49 -9.89
C GLY A 80 -4.85 0.06 -8.45
N CYS A 81 -5.70 -0.80 -7.88
CA CYS A 81 -5.46 -1.42 -6.58
C CYS A 81 -4.21 -2.30 -6.58
N ASP A 82 -4.04 -3.16 -7.60
CA ASP A 82 -2.87 -4.04 -7.73
C ASP A 82 -1.58 -3.21 -7.76
N GLY A 83 -1.55 -2.12 -8.53
CA GLY A 83 -0.41 -1.22 -8.62
C GLY A 83 -0.09 -0.53 -7.29
N ALA A 84 -1.10 -0.09 -6.53
CA ALA A 84 -0.90 0.48 -5.20
C ALA A 84 -0.31 -0.57 -4.23
N PHE A 85 -0.85 -1.78 -4.23
CA PHE A 85 -0.33 -2.91 -3.45
C PHE A 85 1.11 -3.26 -3.81
N GLU A 86 1.45 -3.28 -5.09
CA GLU A 86 2.79 -3.60 -5.57
C GLU A 86 3.84 -2.57 -5.14
N ASN A 87 3.46 -1.28 -5.07
CA ASN A 87 4.32 -0.27 -4.45
C ASN A 87 4.57 -0.64 -2.99
N ILE A 88 3.51 -0.89 -2.21
CA ILE A 88 3.65 -1.27 -0.79
C ILE A 88 4.52 -2.54 -0.64
N ILE A 89 4.30 -3.61 -1.41
CA ILE A 89 5.04 -4.89 -1.35
C ILE A 89 6.56 -4.71 -1.51
N ARG A 90 7.04 -3.62 -2.12
CA ARG A 90 8.49 -3.32 -2.18
C ARG A 90 9.12 -3.11 -0.80
N CYS A 91 8.32 -2.75 0.21
CA CYS A 91 8.73 -2.63 1.60
C CYS A 91 8.98 -3.98 2.29
N HIS A 92 8.52 -5.09 1.71
CA HIS A 92 8.63 -6.42 2.31
C HIS A 92 10.09 -6.83 2.53
N GLY A 93 10.35 -7.51 3.66
CA GLY A 93 11.69 -7.90 4.09
C GLY A 93 12.50 -6.79 4.77
N GLN A 94 12.12 -5.52 4.59
CA GLN A 94 12.74 -4.37 5.27
C GLN A 94 11.86 -3.81 6.38
N ARG A 95 10.54 -3.90 6.20
CA ARG A 95 9.49 -3.36 7.06
C ARG A 95 8.33 -4.35 7.18
N ASN A 96 7.44 -4.06 8.12
CA ASN A 96 6.27 -4.90 8.42
C ASN A 96 5.05 -4.51 7.58
N GLY A 97 5.15 -3.55 6.67
CA GLY A 97 4.01 -3.06 5.91
C GLY A 97 4.31 -1.74 5.23
N GLY A 98 3.26 -1.11 4.72
CA GLY A 98 3.33 0.22 4.18
C GLY A 98 1.98 0.80 3.82
N SER A 99 2.00 2.05 3.39
CA SER A 99 0.85 2.75 2.85
C SER A 99 1.15 3.35 1.49
N TRP A 100 0.11 3.51 0.70
CA TRP A 100 0.13 4.22 -0.57
C TRP A 100 -1.05 5.17 -0.60
N THR A 101 -0.83 6.43 -0.95
CA THR A 101 -1.91 7.42 -1.05
C THR A 101 -1.77 8.25 -2.33
N TYR A 102 -2.84 8.35 -3.10
CA TYR A 102 -2.93 9.16 -4.31
C TYR A 102 -4.38 9.48 -4.67
N GLN A 103 -4.64 10.71 -5.14
CA GLN A 103 -5.96 11.16 -5.61
C GLN A 103 -7.15 10.85 -4.67
N GLY A 104 -6.93 10.97 -3.36
CA GLY A 104 -7.98 10.73 -2.36
C GLY A 104 -8.22 9.26 -2.02
N VAL A 105 -7.42 8.35 -2.59
CA VAL A 105 -7.38 6.93 -2.22
C VAL A 105 -6.16 6.69 -1.35
N SER A 106 -6.34 5.97 -0.25
CA SER A 106 -5.29 5.50 0.66
C SER A 106 -5.46 4.01 0.89
N LEU A 107 -4.38 3.27 0.71
CA LEU A 107 -4.30 1.82 0.97
C LEU A 107 -3.22 1.59 2.01
N ASN A 108 -3.55 0.77 3.00
CA ASN A 108 -2.71 0.47 4.15
C ASN A 108 -2.60 -1.05 4.30
N VAL A 109 -1.37 -1.57 4.35
CA VAL A 109 -1.11 -3.01 4.43
C VAL A 109 -0.11 -3.30 5.52
N ASN A 110 -0.48 -4.15 6.48
CA ASN A 110 0.41 -4.71 7.49
C ASN A 110 0.62 -6.21 7.22
N TYR A 111 1.87 -6.64 7.10
CA TYR A 111 2.26 -8.01 6.79
C TYR A 111 2.39 -8.89 8.03
N CYS A 112 2.36 -8.31 9.23
CA CYS A 112 2.62 -9.01 10.49
C CYS A 112 1.45 -8.81 11.46
N ASP A 113 1.35 -9.71 12.42
CA ASP A 113 0.47 -9.54 13.57
C ASP A 113 0.84 -8.25 14.33
N TRP A 114 -0.16 -7.53 14.81
CA TRP A 114 -0.02 -6.32 15.63
C TRP A 114 0.14 -6.58 17.13
#